data_AF-A0A383B6R3-F1
#
_entry.id   AF-A0A383B6R3-F1
#
_cell.length_a   1.000
_cell.length_b   1.000
_cell.length_c   1.000
_cell.angle_alpha   90.00
_cell.angle_beta   90.00
_cell.angle_gamma   90.00
#
_symmetry.space_group_name_H-M   'P 1'
#
loop_
_entity.id
_entity.type
_entity.pdbx_description
1 polymer ?
#
loop_
_entity_poly.entity_id
_entity_poly.type
_entity_poly.pdbx_seq_one_letter_code
_entity_poly.pdbx_strand_id
1 'polypeptide(L)'
;MLYHLAAYLFDNISELSFLRLFQYLSFRTIAAALTAFAVTLIFGEYVIRYLYVKRIRDIPREYSTISTASKDGTPQMGGLLIILAISLSTILWCDLLNRFTVMFFLALIWFTILGGIDDYRVLKHQNSDRGLSQKTKLIWQTGYGLVLGLIFLTPGLSPVTSDIMTQLYIPFLKSPIIDLGWWYL
;
A
#
# COMPACT_ATOMS: atom_id res chain seq x y z
N MET A 1 -16.52 -2.27 -1.78
CA MET A 1 -17.76 -1.98 -2.54
C MET A 1 -18.55 -3.24 -2.85
N LEU A 2 -17.93 -4.26 -3.48
CA LEU A 2 -18.61 -5.52 -3.79
C LEU A 2 -19.01 -6.29 -2.52
N TYR A 3 -18.21 -6.19 -1.44
CA TYR A 3 -18.59 -6.68 -0.11
C TYR A 3 -19.90 -6.08 0.40
N HIS A 4 -20.02 -4.74 0.44
CA HIS A 4 -21.22 -4.06 0.93
C HIS A 4 -22.43 -4.30 0.02
N LEU A 5 -22.23 -4.37 -1.30
CA LEU A 5 -23.28 -4.67 -2.26
C LEU A 5 -23.79 -6.11 -2.11
N ALA A 6 -22.88 -7.09 -1.96
CA ALA A 6 -23.24 -8.49 -1.76
C ALA A 6 -23.95 -8.70 -0.41
N ALA A 7 -23.51 -8.00 0.65
CA ALA A 7 -24.20 -8.02 1.94
C ALA A 7 -25.62 -7.45 1.83
N TYR A 8 -25.78 -6.30 1.18
CA TYR A 8 -27.10 -5.69 0.96
C TYR A 8 -28.04 -6.57 0.12
N LEU A 9 -27.54 -7.20 -0.95
CA LEU A 9 -28.35 -8.07 -1.81
C LEU A 9 -28.76 -9.36 -1.10
N PHE A 10 -27.89 -9.91 -0.25
CA PHE A 10 -28.19 -11.10 0.55
C PHE A 10 -29.32 -10.83 1.57
N ASP A 11 -29.28 -9.69 2.26
CA ASP A 11 -30.27 -9.37 3.30
C ASP A 11 -31.68 -9.16 2.72
N ASN A 12 -31.80 -8.86 1.42
CA ASN A 12 -33.07 -8.57 0.75
C ASN A 12 -33.61 -9.70 -0.15
N ILE A 13 -32.78 -10.69 -0.54
CA ILE A 13 -33.18 -11.75 -1.50
C ILE A 13 -32.66 -13.12 -1.05
N SER A 14 -33.57 -13.96 -0.56
CA SER A 14 -33.25 -15.31 -0.03
C SER A 14 -32.66 -16.28 -1.07
N GLU A 15 -33.03 -16.14 -2.35
CA GLU A 15 -32.51 -16.98 -3.45
C GLU A 15 -31.03 -16.71 -3.76
N LEU A 16 -30.47 -15.58 -3.32
CA LEU A 16 -29.07 -15.21 -3.52
C LEU A 16 -28.15 -15.68 -2.38
N SER A 17 -28.53 -16.71 -1.62
CA SER A 17 -27.73 -17.19 -0.48
C SER A 17 -26.30 -17.62 -0.84
N PHE A 18 -26.00 -17.94 -2.11
CA PHE A 18 -24.63 -18.23 -2.55
C PHE A 18 -23.69 -17.02 -2.44
N LEU A 19 -24.22 -15.78 -2.45
CA LEU A 19 -23.45 -14.54 -2.27
C LEU A 19 -22.81 -14.44 -0.88
N ARG A 20 -23.20 -15.29 0.08
CA ARG A 20 -22.53 -15.45 1.37
C ARG A 20 -21.05 -15.79 1.22
N LEU A 21 -20.65 -16.39 0.09
CA LEU A 21 -19.25 -16.64 -0.25
C LEU A 21 -18.38 -15.37 -0.16
N PHE A 22 -18.94 -14.21 -0.53
CA PHE A 22 -18.27 -12.90 -0.47
C PHE A 22 -18.06 -12.37 0.96
N GLN A 23 -18.65 -12.99 1.98
CA GLN A 23 -18.42 -12.64 3.38
C GLN A 23 -17.24 -13.40 3.99
N TYR A 24 -16.86 -14.56 3.41
CA TYR A 24 -15.73 -15.33 3.92
C TYR A 24 -14.40 -14.63 3.62
N LEU A 25 -13.60 -14.41 4.66
CA LEU A 25 -12.31 -13.75 4.55
C LEU A 25 -11.38 -14.47 3.57
N SER A 26 -11.29 -15.80 3.64
CA SER A 26 -10.43 -16.61 2.78
C SER A 26 -10.74 -16.41 1.29
N PHE A 27 -12.03 -16.41 0.95
CA PHE A 27 -12.47 -16.19 -0.44
C PHE A 27 -12.12 -14.78 -0.92
N ARG A 28 -12.43 -13.76 -0.11
CA ARG A 28 -12.12 -12.36 -0.42
C ARG A 28 -10.62 -12.14 -0.64
N THR A 29 -9.77 -12.74 0.20
CA THR A 29 -8.31 -12.61 0.08
C THR A 29 -7.79 -13.22 -1.23
N ILE A 30 -8.24 -14.43 -1.58
CA ILE A 30 -7.84 -15.09 -2.83
C ILE A 30 -8.36 -14.29 -4.03
N ALA A 31 -9.63 -13.88 -4.00
CA ALA A 31 -10.22 -13.12 -5.07
C ALA A 31 -9.54 -11.76 -5.25
N ALA A 32 -9.16 -11.08 -4.15
CA ALA A 32 -8.38 -9.86 -4.18
C ALA A 32 -7.00 -10.07 -4.82
N ALA A 33 -6.29 -11.14 -4.46
CA ALA A 33 -4.99 -11.46 -5.05
C ALA A 33 -5.12 -11.73 -6.57
N LEU A 34 -6.09 -12.55 -6.99
CA LEU A 34 -6.35 -12.84 -8.39
C LEU A 34 -6.76 -11.58 -9.18
N THR A 35 -7.58 -10.72 -8.59
CA THR A 35 -8.01 -9.46 -9.22
C THR A 35 -6.82 -8.53 -9.41
N ALA A 36 -5.97 -8.36 -8.38
CA ALA A 36 -4.77 -7.54 -8.48
C ALA A 36 -3.82 -8.09 -9.57
N PHE A 37 -3.60 -9.40 -9.60
CA PHE A 37 -2.79 -10.06 -10.61
C PHE A 37 -3.33 -9.85 -12.03
N ALA A 38 -4.64 -10.07 -12.23
CA ALA A 38 -5.30 -9.86 -13.52
C ALA A 38 -5.18 -8.39 -13.98
N VAL A 39 -5.39 -7.43 -13.08
CA VAL A 39 -5.21 -6.00 -13.36
C VAL A 39 -3.77 -5.70 -13.78
N THR A 40 -2.78 -6.24 -13.06
CA THR A 40 -1.36 -6.05 -13.41
C THR A 40 -1.04 -6.61 -14.80
N LEU A 41 -1.56 -7.79 -15.16
CA LEU A 41 -1.34 -8.38 -16.48
C LEU A 41 -2.02 -7.57 -17.60
N ILE A 42 -3.29 -7.22 -17.41
CA ILE A 42 -4.09 -6.52 -18.43
C ILE A 42 -3.57 -5.10 -18.64
N PHE A 43 -3.34 -4.35 -17.56
CA PHE A 43 -2.92 -2.94 -17.64
C PHE A 43 -1.41 -2.77 -17.74
N GLY A 44 -0.62 -3.83 -17.50
CA GLY A 44 0.84 -3.77 -17.50
C GLY A 44 1.42 -3.27 -18.80
N GLU A 45 1.00 -3.84 -19.94
CA GLU A 45 1.49 -3.43 -21.26
C GLU A 45 1.16 -1.95 -21.55
N TYR A 46 -0.07 -1.53 -21.24
CA TYR A 46 -0.51 -0.15 -21.46
C TYR A 46 0.31 0.85 -20.62
N VAL A 47 0.53 0.55 -19.34
CA VAL A 47 1.32 1.41 -18.44
C VAL A 47 2.78 1.45 -18.88
N ILE A 48 3.38 0.30 -19.21
CA ILE A 48 4.77 0.23 -19.68
C ILE A 48 4.94 1.03 -20.97
N ARG A 49 4.04 0.88 -21.94
CA ARG A 49 4.07 1.62 -23.20
C ARG A 49 3.87 3.11 -22.98
N TYR A 50 2.96 3.50 -22.09
CA TYR A 50 2.76 4.91 -21.72
C TYR A 50 4.03 5.54 -21.13
N LEU A 51 4.67 4.86 -20.17
CA LEU A 51 5.91 5.32 -19.55
C LEU A 51 7.07 5.41 -20.57
N TYR A 52 7.15 4.44 -21.47
CA TYR A 52 8.14 4.43 -22.55
C TYR A 52 7.98 5.62 -23.49
N VAL A 53 6.76 5.91 -23.94
CA VAL A 53 6.46 7.06 -24.82
C VAL A 53 6.77 8.39 -24.13
N LYS A 54 6.52 8.49 -22.81
CA LYS A 54 6.86 9.67 -22.01
C LYS A 54 8.37 9.83 -21.72
N ARG A 55 9.23 8.92 -22.22
CA ARG A 55 10.68 8.91 -22.03
C ARG A 55 11.10 8.98 -20.55
N ILE A 56 10.30 8.39 -19.66
CA ILE A 56 10.62 8.28 -18.24
C ILE A 56 11.57 7.10 -18.08
N ARG A 57 12.84 7.31 -18.41
CA ARG A 57 13.90 6.29 -18.37
C ARG A 57 14.71 6.43 -17.09
N ASP A 58 15.14 5.29 -16.58
CA ASP A 58 16.03 5.23 -15.43
C ASP A 58 17.37 5.93 -15.75
N ILE A 59 17.84 6.77 -14.84
CA ILE A 59 19.07 7.56 -15.02
C ILE A 59 20.19 6.85 -14.25
N PRO A 60 21.21 6.32 -14.95
CA PRO A 60 22.26 5.54 -14.30
C PRO A 60 23.02 6.39 -13.28
N ARG A 61 23.25 5.82 -12.09
CA ARG A 61 24.11 6.42 -11.05
C ARG A 61 25.55 5.95 -11.27
N GLU A 62 26.49 6.88 -11.32
CA GLU A 62 27.93 6.58 -11.48
C GLU A 62 28.62 6.08 -10.19
N TYR A 63 27.87 5.90 -9.10
CA TYR A 63 28.42 5.57 -7.77
C TYR A 63 28.95 4.14 -7.61
N SER A 64 28.77 3.23 -8.58
CA SER A 64 29.25 1.84 -8.49
C SER A 64 30.36 1.53 -9.50
N THR A 65 31.42 0.85 -9.03
CA THR A 65 32.49 0.24 -9.86
C THR A 65 31.99 -0.82 -10.84
N ILE A 66 30.71 -1.20 -10.73
CA ILE A 66 30.01 -2.11 -11.62
C ILE A 66 29.22 -1.27 -12.61
N SER A 67 29.54 -1.41 -13.89
CA SER A 67 28.80 -0.84 -15.01
C SER A 67 27.30 -1.16 -14.91
N THR A 68 26.49 -0.16 -14.56
CA THR A 68 25.02 -0.19 -14.59
C THR A 68 24.47 0.09 -16.01
N ALA A 69 25.29 -0.06 -17.05
CA ALA A 69 24.90 0.14 -18.45
C ALA A 69 23.77 -0.81 -18.91
N SER A 70 23.49 -1.88 -18.16
CA SER A 70 22.41 -2.84 -18.44
C SER A 70 21.00 -2.41 -18.00
N LYS A 71 20.85 -1.31 -17.26
CA LYS A 71 19.53 -0.77 -16.86
C LYS A 71 19.01 0.33 -17.79
N ASP A 72 19.80 0.69 -18.80
CA ASP A 72 19.51 1.82 -19.68
C ASP A 72 18.22 1.55 -20.48
N GLY A 73 17.24 2.45 -20.35
CA GLY A 73 15.97 2.38 -21.06
C GLY A 73 14.81 1.64 -20.38
N THR A 74 14.99 1.08 -19.17
CA THR A 74 13.86 0.52 -18.40
C THR A 74 13.03 1.67 -17.78
N PRO A 75 11.69 1.67 -17.87
CA PRO A 75 10.87 2.76 -17.36
C PRO A 75 10.88 2.85 -15.82
N GLN A 76 11.09 4.05 -15.27
CA GLN A 76 11.37 4.29 -13.84
C GLN A 76 10.11 4.47 -12.94
N MET A 77 8.92 4.01 -13.34
CA MET A 77 7.67 4.27 -12.58
C MET A 77 6.70 3.08 -12.53
N GLY A 78 7.21 1.85 -12.48
CA GLY A 78 6.37 0.64 -12.37
C GLY A 78 5.49 0.59 -11.12
N GLY A 79 5.82 1.37 -10.08
CA GLY A 79 5.03 1.48 -8.84
C GLY A 79 3.59 1.95 -9.08
N LEU A 80 3.34 2.76 -10.11
CA LEU A 80 1.98 3.23 -10.44
C LEU A 80 1.03 2.07 -10.75
N LEU A 81 1.51 1.06 -11.49
CA LEU A 81 0.73 -0.14 -11.83
C LEU A 81 0.38 -0.93 -10.57
N ILE A 82 1.34 -1.07 -9.67
CA ILE A 82 1.17 -1.81 -8.41
C ILE A 82 0.14 -1.08 -7.52
N ILE A 83 0.28 0.23 -7.36
CA ILE A 83 -0.64 1.04 -6.56
C ILE A 83 -2.06 0.96 -7.13
N LEU A 84 -2.20 1.03 -8.46
CA LEU A 84 -3.50 0.89 -9.13
C LEU A 84 -4.11 -0.49 -8.90
N ALA A 85 -3.33 -1.56 -9.07
CA ALA A 85 -3.80 -2.94 -8.87
C ALA A 85 -4.24 -3.19 -7.41
N ILE A 86 -3.43 -2.76 -6.44
CA ILE A 86 -3.74 -2.91 -5.02
C ILE A 86 -4.95 -2.07 -4.63
N SER A 87 -5.03 -0.81 -5.10
CA SER A 87 -6.15 0.08 -4.78
C SER A 87 -7.47 -0.46 -5.31
N LEU A 88 -7.51 -0.86 -6.59
CA LEU A 88 -8.71 -1.43 -7.21
C LEU A 88 -9.13 -2.72 -6.51
N SER A 89 -8.20 -3.62 -6.27
CA SER A 89 -8.50 -4.89 -5.59
C SER A 89 -9.03 -4.67 -4.17
N THR A 90 -8.39 -3.80 -3.40
CA THR A 90 -8.82 -3.47 -2.03
C THR A 90 -10.19 -2.79 -2.02
N ILE A 91 -10.47 -1.84 -2.93
CA ILE A 91 -11.79 -1.19 -3.04
C ILE A 91 -12.89 -2.20 -3.35
N LEU A 92 -12.58 -3.20 -4.18
CA LEU A 92 -13.53 -4.21 -4.59
C LEU A 92 -13.87 -5.15 -3.44
N TRP A 93 -12.84 -5.74 -2.81
CA TRP A 93 -12.96 -6.89 -1.92
C TRP A 93 -12.88 -6.56 -0.43
N CYS A 94 -12.20 -5.48 -0.02
CA CYS A 94 -12.04 -5.13 1.39
C CYS A 94 -13.23 -4.32 1.92
N ASP A 95 -13.37 -4.34 3.24
CA ASP A 95 -14.33 -3.52 3.96
C ASP A 95 -13.70 -2.15 4.19
N LEU A 96 -14.24 -1.13 3.52
CA LEU A 96 -13.69 0.22 3.55
C LEU A 96 -14.00 0.94 4.88
N LEU A 97 -14.94 0.44 5.66
CA LEU A 97 -15.26 0.98 6.98
C LEU A 97 -14.34 0.40 8.07
N ASN A 98 -13.62 -0.68 7.75
CA ASN A 98 -12.66 -1.25 8.68
C ASN A 98 -11.48 -0.28 8.87
N ARG A 99 -11.22 0.09 10.13
CA ARG A 99 -10.14 1.01 10.51
C ARG A 99 -8.76 0.57 10.00
N PHE A 100 -8.48 -0.73 9.97
CA PHE A 100 -7.23 -1.25 9.38
C PHE A 100 -7.13 -0.96 7.89
N THR A 101 -8.24 -1.08 7.15
CA THR A 101 -8.28 -0.79 5.71
C THR A 101 -8.12 0.71 5.45
N VAL A 102 -8.75 1.55 6.27
CA VAL A 102 -8.58 3.01 6.20
C VAL A 102 -7.12 3.42 6.44
N MET A 103 -6.49 2.88 7.49
CA MET A 103 -5.07 3.14 7.78
C MET A 103 -4.16 2.67 6.65
N PHE A 104 -4.45 1.50 6.09
CA PHE A 104 -3.75 1.00 4.92
C PHE A 104 -3.84 1.98 3.73
N PHE A 105 -5.02 2.52 3.42
CA PHE A 105 -5.17 3.50 2.34
C PHE A 105 -4.45 4.82 2.63
N LEU A 106 -4.48 5.29 3.88
CA LEU A 106 -3.71 6.47 4.29
C LEU A 106 -2.22 6.26 4.05
N ALA A 107 -1.70 5.07 4.38
CA ALA A 107 -0.30 4.73 4.13
C ALA A 107 0.00 4.67 2.65
N LEU A 108 -0.84 3.96 1.89
CA LEU A 108 -0.71 3.81 0.46
C LEU A 108 -0.64 5.18 -0.22
N ILE A 109 -1.56 6.10 0.10
CA ILE A 109 -1.59 7.44 -0.46
C ILE A 109 -0.35 8.24 -0.05
N TRP A 110 0.00 8.24 1.25
CA TRP A 110 1.15 8.99 1.75
C TRP A 110 2.46 8.59 1.06
N PHE A 111 2.76 7.29 1.03
CA PHE A 111 3.98 6.78 0.40
C PHE A 111 3.94 6.87 -1.12
N THR A 112 2.75 6.77 -1.74
CA THR A 112 2.59 7.04 -3.18
C THR A 112 2.94 8.48 -3.52
N ILE A 113 2.45 9.45 -2.75
CA ILE A 113 2.77 10.86 -2.96
C ILE A 113 4.26 11.11 -2.74
N LEU A 114 4.82 10.60 -1.64
CA LEU A 114 6.24 10.79 -1.32
C LEU A 114 7.16 10.19 -2.40
N GLY A 115 6.86 8.97 -2.86
CA GLY A 115 7.58 8.32 -3.95
C GLY A 115 7.39 9.04 -5.28
N GLY A 116 6.16 9.45 -5.60
CA GLY A 116 5.86 10.19 -6.83
C GLY A 116 6.56 11.54 -6.90
N ILE A 117 6.67 12.28 -5.79
CA ILE A 117 7.43 13.53 -5.73
C ILE A 117 8.93 13.27 -5.95
N ASP A 118 9.46 12.17 -5.40
CA ASP A 118 10.86 11.79 -5.59
C ASP A 118 11.18 11.48 -7.05
N ASP A 119 10.42 10.55 -7.64
CA ASP A 119 10.59 10.10 -9.01
C ASP A 119 10.39 11.28 -9.99
N TYR A 120 9.41 12.17 -9.71
CA TYR A 120 9.20 13.38 -10.51
C TYR A 120 10.38 14.35 -10.42
N ARG A 121 10.99 14.54 -9.24
CA ARG A 121 12.16 15.42 -9.09
C ARG A 121 13.38 14.89 -9.81
N VAL A 122 13.61 13.58 -9.74
CA VAL A 122 14.70 12.90 -10.47
C VAL A 122 14.51 13.08 -11.98
N LEU A 123 13.29 12.83 -12.48
CA LEU A 123 12.96 13.00 -13.89
C LEU A 123 13.13 14.46 -14.36
N LYS A 124 12.64 15.42 -13.57
CA LYS A 124 12.71 16.85 -13.92
C LYS A 124 14.15 17.37 -14.00
N HIS A 125 15.02 16.95 -13.09
CA HIS A 125 16.40 17.43 -13.04
C HIS A 125 17.37 16.58 -13.86
N GLN A 126 16.89 15.48 -14.45
CA GLN A 126 17.69 14.48 -15.15
C GLN A 126 18.95 14.05 -14.38
N ASN A 127 18.84 13.99 -13.05
CA ASN A 127 19.95 13.70 -12.18
C ASN A 127 19.45 12.91 -10.97
N SER A 128 19.94 11.68 -10.86
CA SER A 128 19.57 10.70 -9.82
C SER A 128 19.98 11.11 -8.41
N ASP A 129 20.85 12.12 -8.26
CA ASP A 129 21.29 12.69 -6.98
C ASP A 129 20.46 13.91 -6.57
N ARG A 130 19.62 14.43 -7.48
CA ARG A 130 18.72 15.56 -7.25
C ARG A 130 17.29 15.15 -6.89
N GLY A 131 17.10 13.88 -6.49
CA GLY A 131 15.88 13.44 -5.82
C GLY A 131 15.66 14.15 -4.47
N LEU A 132 14.64 13.74 -3.72
CA LEU A 132 14.47 14.17 -2.33
C LEU A 132 15.73 13.78 -1.53
N SER A 133 16.29 14.75 -0.79
CA SER A 133 17.38 14.50 0.14
C SER A 133 17.01 13.35 1.09
N GLN A 134 17.97 12.49 1.41
CA GLN A 134 17.78 11.36 2.33
C GLN A 134 17.20 11.82 3.67
N LYS A 135 17.65 12.98 4.17
CA LYS A 135 17.14 13.59 5.41
C LYS A 135 15.65 13.95 5.27
N THR A 136 15.27 14.57 4.15
CA THR A 136 13.87 14.92 3.89
C THR A 136 13.01 13.67 3.79
N LYS A 137 13.43 12.65 3.03
CA LYS A 137 12.67 11.39 2.97
C LYS A 137 12.45 10.80 4.35
N LEU A 138 13.52 10.69 5.14
CA LEU A 138 13.44 10.13 6.48
C LEU A 138 12.47 10.93 7.37
N ILE A 139 12.55 12.26 7.36
CA ILE A 139 11.63 13.12 8.13
C ILE A 139 10.16 12.85 7.75
N TRP A 140 9.85 12.74 6.46
CA TRP A 140 8.48 12.48 6.01
C TRP A 140 8.00 11.06 6.34
N GLN A 141 8.90 10.06 6.29
CA GLN A 141 8.59 8.68 6.66
C GLN A 141 8.39 8.53 8.17
N THR A 142 9.29 9.11 8.98
CA THR A 142 9.18 9.14 10.44
C THR A 142 7.97 9.96 10.89
N GLY A 143 7.71 11.11 10.27
CA GLY A 143 6.54 11.93 10.58
C GLY A 143 5.24 11.16 10.37
N TYR A 144 5.14 10.38 9.29
CA TYR A 144 4.00 9.49 9.07
C TYR A 144 3.91 8.37 10.10
N GLY A 145 5.03 7.72 10.41
CA GLY A 145 5.08 6.69 11.46
C GLY A 145 4.62 7.22 12.81
N LEU A 146 5.04 8.42 13.20
CA LEU A 146 4.60 9.09 14.43
C LEU A 146 3.11 9.39 14.42
N VAL A 147 2.57 9.94 13.33
CA VAL A 147 1.13 10.21 13.20
C VAL A 147 0.33 8.90 13.32
N LEU A 148 0.76 7.85 12.63
CA LEU A 148 0.07 6.57 12.66
C LEU A 148 0.17 5.90 14.04
N GLY A 149 1.33 5.99 14.69
CA GLY A 149 1.53 5.54 16.07
C GLY A 149 0.63 6.27 17.06
N LEU A 150 0.50 7.59 16.93
CA LEU A 150 -0.43 8.39 17.77
C LEU A 150 -1.88 8.01 17.55
N ILE A 151 -2.29 7.77 16.30
CA ILE A 151 -3.65 7.26 15.98
C ILE A 151 -3.85 5.89 16.65
N PHE A 152 -2.85 5.01 16.58
CA PHE A 152 -2.89 3.70 17.23
C PHE A 152 -2.99 3.77 18.74
N LEU A 153 -2.37 4.77 19.38
CA LEU A 153 -2.38 4.99 20.83
C LEU A 153 -3.61 5.77 21.33
N THR A 154 -4.40 6.38 20.44
CA THR A 154 -5.57 7.17 20.85
C THR A 154 -6.82 6.30 20.98
N PRO A 155 -7.43 6.20 22.19
CA PRO A 155 -8.67 5.46 22.37
C PRO A 155 -9.79 6.02 21.48
N GLY A 156 -10.54 5.14 20.83
CA GLY A 156 -11.61 5.53 19.91
C GLY A 156 -11.19 5.66 18.44
N LEU A 157 -9.92 5.95 18.16
CA LEU A 157 -9.33 5.95 16.81
C LEU A 157 -8.58 4.65 16.49
N SER A 158 -7.99 4.02 17.51
CA SER A 158 -7.26 2.77 17.37
C SER A 158 -8.12 1.67 16.72
N PRO A 159 -7.56 0.84 15.82
CA PRO A 159 -8.25 -0.31 15.27
C PRO A 159 -8.24 -1.49 16.24
N VAL A 160 -7.53 -1.35 17.37
CA VAL A 160 -7.28 -2.39 18.37
C VAL A 160 -7.83 -1.94 19.73
N THR A 161 -8.23 -2.90 20.56
CA THR A 161 -8.70 -2.64 21.94
C THR A 161 -7.57 -2.07 22.81
N SER A 162 -7.94 -1.17 23.74
CA SER A 162 -7.06 -0.56 24.75
C SER A 162 -6.08 -1.53 25.39
N ASP A 163 -6.54 -2.74 25.65
CA ASP A 163 -5.84 -3.71 26.48
C ASP A 163 -4.61 -4.31 25.79
N ILE A 164 -4.52 -4.21 24.46
CA ILE A 164 -3.44 -4.82 23.66
C ILE A 164 -2.67 -3.82 22.80
N MET A 165 -3.00 -2.52 22.88
CA MET A 165 -2.45 -1.48 22.01
C MET A 165 -0.92 -1.35 22.08
N THR A 166 -0.34 -1.51 23.27
CA THR A 166 1.10 -1.37 23.52
C THR A 166 1.78 -2.69 23.89
N GLN A 167 1.04 -3.78 23.83
CA GLN A 167 1.53 -5.10 24.20
C GLN A 167 2.29 -5.76 23.05
N LEU A 168 3.53 -6.15 23.31
CA LEU A 168 4.36 -6.85 22.35
C LEU A 168 4.09 -8.36 22.40
N TYR A 169 3.53 -8.88 21.31
CA TYR A 169 3.32 -10.32 21.10
C TYR A 169 4.40 -10.91 20.19
N ILE A 170 4.91 -12.08 20.55
CA ILE A 170 5.73 -12.90 19.66
C ILE A 170 4.84 -13.96 19.02
N PRO A 171 4.99 -14.26 17.71
CA PRO A 171 4.28 -15.34 17.07
C PRO A 171 4.34 -16.64 17.90
N PHE A 172 3.23 -17.38 17.93
CA PHE A 172 3.06 -18.63 18.69
C PHE A 172 2.95 -18.49 20.22
N LEU A 173 3.25 -17.33 20.82
CA LEU A 173 2.99 -17.07 22.24
C LEU A 173 1.59 -16.47 22.42
N LYS A 174 0.86 -16.95 23.42
CA LYS A 174 -0.50 -16.47 23.75
C LYS A 174 -0.49 -15.29 24.74
N SER A 175 0.63 -15.06 25.42
CA SER A 175 0.80 -13.99 26.41
C SER A 175 1.72 -12.89 25.87
N PRO A 176 1.45 -11.62 26.21
CA PRO A 176 2.36 -10.53 25.88
C PRO A 176 3.66 -10.68 26.66
N ILE A 177 4.76 -10.25 26.05
CA ILE A 177 6.09 -10.34 26.69
C ILE A 177 6.36 -9.07 27.50
N ILE A 178 6.13 -7.92 26.87
CA ILE A 178 6.39 -6.60 27.43
C ILE A 178 5.25 -5.67 26.98
N ASP A 179 4.86 -4.77 27.89
CA ASP A 179 4.09 -3.58 27.55
C ASP A 179 5.05 -2.41 27.28
N LEU A 180 5.02 -1.88 26.06
CA LEU A 180 5.91 -0.82 25.60
C LEU A 180 5.46 0.57 26.07
N GLY A 181 4.18 0.77 26.39
CA GLY A 181 3.62 2.09 26.69
C GLY A 181 4.03 3.13 25.63
N TRP A 182 4.68 4.21 26.07
CA TRP A 182 5.17 5.29 25.19
C TRP A 182 6.37 4.91 24.32
N TRP A 183 7.10 3.84 24.63
CA TRP A 183 8.19 3.33 23.79
C TRP A 183 7.71 2.74 22.46
N TYR A 184 6.38 2.66 22.26
CA TYR A 184 5.77 2.28 20.99
C TYR A 184 5.96 3.34 19.88
N LEU A 185 6.14 4.62 20.24
CA LEU A 185 6.39 5.73 19.30
C LEU A 185 7.88 5.90 19.00
#